data_AF-A0A355G6A8-F1
#
_entry.id   AF-A0A355G6A8-F1
#
_cell.length_a   1.000
_cell.length_b   1.000
_cell.length_c   1.000
_cell.angle_alpha   90.00
_cell.angle_beta   90.00
_cell.angle_gamma   90.00
#
_symmetry.space_group_name_H-M   'P 1'
#
loop_
_entity.id
_entity.type
_entity.pdbx_description
1 polymer ?
#
loop_
_entity_poly.entity_id
_entity_poly.type
_entity_poly.pdbx_seq_one_letter_code
_entity_poly.pdbx_strand_id
1 'polypeptide(L)'
;MSQSLKIHVPAERDFYSDETKKALAPLVKEIASHNKKVDTHEAARARVESGNIESISSKDLFEGPASNTYRFDLYGKAIELCDKVKEFSSLHAADHKARYRGIVDELDTWRLRIREELTKLGYVEEELHPGHVNQVNNIYRCHPEALKLIHMEGNYRQTDYLKGGDRAALVAGMDRLRKQCLAT
;
A
#
# COMPACT_ATOMS: atom_id res chain seq x y z
N MET A 1 15.96 9.92 18.23
CA MET A 1 14.65 9.20 18.19
C MET A 1 14.89 7.83 17.58
N SER A 2 14.50 6.73 18.24
CA SER A 2 14.55 5.41 17.61
C SER A 2 13.42 5.31 16.59
N GLN A 3 13.74 5.02 15.33
CA GLN A 3 12.72 4.74 14.33
C GLN A 3 11.97 3.46 14.69
N SER A 4 10.66 3.47 14.46
CA SER A 4 9.79 2.33 14.72
C SER A 4 10.21 1.14 13.86
N LEU A 5 10.30 -0.04 14.49
CA LEU A 5 10.53 -1.31 13.80
C LEU A 5 9.23 -1.89 13.21
N LYS A 6 8.09 -1.20 13.40
CA LYS A 6 6.80 -1.64 12.90
C LYS A 6 6.72 -1.46 11.39
N ILE A 7 6.08 -2.43 10.75
CA ILE A 7 5.84 -2.44 9.31
C ILE A 7 4.38 -2.05 9.05
N HIS A 8 4.18 -1.18 8.06
CA HIS A 8 2.86 -0.80 7.59
C HIS A 8 2.17 -1.98 6.91
N VAL A 9 0.94 -2.27 7.33
CA VAL A 9 0.15 -3.39 6.82
C VAL A 9 -0.58 -2.96 5.54
N PRO A 10 -0.34 -3.61 4.38
CA PRO A 10 -1.16 -3.39 3.19
C PRO A 10 -2.64 -3.70 3.46
N ALA A 11 -3.53 -2.80 3.04
CA ALA A 11 -4.96 -3.04 3.14
C ALA A 11 -5.46 -3.86 1.94
N GLU A 12 -6.48 -4.69 2.18
CA GLU A 12 -7.23 -5.34 1.11
C GLU A 12 -8.01 -4.29 0.32
N ARG A 13 -8.11 -4.51 -0.99
CA ARG A 13 -8.90 -3.69 -1.91
C ARG A 13 -9.86 -4.59 -2.67
N ASP A 14 -11.03 -4.02 -2.97
CA ASP A 14 -12.10 -4.65 -3.72
C ASP A 14 -11.65 -5.11 -5.12
N PHE A 15 -10.84 -4.29 -5.79
CA PHE A 15 -10.35 -4.54 -7.15
C PHE A 15 -9.18 -5.54 -7.23
N TYR A 16 -8.69 -6.09 -6.12
CA TYR A 16 -7.61 -7.07 -6.16
C TYR A 16 -8.05 -8.36 -6.83
N SER A 17 -7.18 -8.86 -7.71
CA SER A 17 -7.29 -10.19 -8.27
C SER A 17 -7.15 -11.27 -7.19
N ASP A 18 -7.60 -12.48 -7.50
CA ASP A 18 -7.47 -13.62 -6.58
C ASP A 18 -6.01 -13.91 -6.23
N GLU A 19 -5.09 -13.68 -7.16
CA GLU A 19 -3.64 -13.83 -6.95
C GLU A 19 -3.13 -12.83 -5.91
N THR A 20 -3.49 -11.56 -6.05
CA THR A 20 -3.12 -10.51 -5.09
C THR A 20 -3.74 -10.76 -3.71
N LYS A 21 -5.00 -11.21 -3.64
CA LYS A 21 -5.64 -11.58 -2.37
C LYS A 21 -4.95 -12.77 -1.69
N LYS A 22 -4.57 -13.79 -2.47
CA LYS A 22 -3.81 -14.96 -1.98
C LYS A 22 -2.43 -14.55 -1.47
N ALA A 23 -1.76 -13.59 -2.12
CA ALA A 23 -0.47 -13.07 -1.68
C ALA A 23 -0.59 -12.16 -0.42
N LEU A 24 -1.69 -11.42 -0.29
CA LEU A 24 -1.91 -10.49 0.81
C LEU A 24 -2.08 -11.19 2.16
N ALA A 25 -2.92 -12.22 2.21
CA ALA A 25 -3.28 -12.90 3.46
C ALA A 25 -2.07 -13.39 4.30
N PRO A 26 -1.08 -14.12 3.73
CA PRO A 26 0.10 -14.53 4.49
C PRO A 26 0.97 -13.33 4.90
N LEU A 27 1.12 -12.33 4.03
CA LEU A 27 1.90 -11.12 4.30
C LEU A 27 1.35 -10.34 5.51
N VAL A 28 0.02 -10.15 5.56
CA VAL A 28 -0.65 -9.47 6.70
C VAL A 28 -0.41 -10.23 8.00
N LYS A 29 -0.50 -11.57 7.98
CA LYS A 29 -0.24 -12.40 9.16
C LYS A 29 1.21 -12.29 9.63
N GLU A 30 2.17 -12.32 8.71
CA GLU A 30 3.58 -12.14 9.04
C GLU A 30 3.87 -10.76 9.64
N ILE A 31 3.33 -9.69 9.05
CA ILE A 31 3.49 -8.33 9.56
C ILE A 31 2.85 -8.18 10.94
N ALA A 32 1.64 -8.69 11.14
CA ALA A 32 0.97 -8.63 12.43
C ALA A 32 1.76 -9.38 13.52
N SER A 33 2.30 -10.55 13.20
CA SER A 33 3.16 -11.33 14.10
C SER A 33 4.44 -10.55 14.46
N HIS A 34 5.09 -9.94 13.47
CA HIS A 34 6.27 -9.09 13.70
C HIS A 34 5.96 -7.86 14.56
N ASN A 35 4.91 -7.11 14.23
CA ASN A 35 4.52 -5.92 14.98
C ASN A 35 4.19 -6.25 16.45
N LYS A 36 3.58 -7.41 16.72
CA LYS A 36 3.36 -7.90 18.09
C LYS A 36 4.67 -8.19 18.84
N LYS A 37 5.69 -8.72 18.17
CA LYS A 37 7.03 -8.92 18.75
C LYS A 37 7.72 -7.58 19.03
N VAL A 38 7.55 -6.60 18.14
CA VAL A 38 8.02 -5.22 18.37
C VAL A 38 7.35 -4.61 19.61
N ASP A 39 6.02 -4.73 19.75
CA ASP A 39 5.30 -4.27 20.94
C ASP A 39 5.83 -4.93 22.22
N THR A 40 6.11 -6.24 22.16
CA THR A 40 6.67 -7.00 23.28
C THR A 40 8.07 -6.50 23.66
N HIS A 41 8.92 -6.21 22.67
CA HIS A 41 10.25 -5.64 22.87
C HIS A 41 10.18 -4.24 23.49
N GLU A 42 9.35 -3.36 22.94
CA GLU A 42 9.16 -1.99 23.43
C GLU A 42 8.68 -1.99 24.89
N ALA A 43 7.70 -2.85 25.21
CA ALA A 43 7.21 -3.01 26.57
C ALA A 43 8.28 -3.56 27.53
N ALA A 44 9.11 -4.51 27.09
CA ALA A 44 10.18 -5.06 27.90
C ALA A 44 11.29 -4.03 28.15
N ARG A 45 11.70 -3.26 27.13
CA ARG A 45 12.66 -2.16 27.25
C ARG A 45 12.19 -1.06 28.19
N ALA A 46 10.92 -0.66 28.08
CA ALA A 46 10.34 0.33 28.98
C ALA A 46 10.41 -0.10 30.46
N ARG A 47 10.22 -1.41 30.75
CA ARG A 47 10.39 -1.93 32.11
C ARG A 47 11.85 -1.83 32.59
N VAL A 48 12.82 -2.21 31.75
CA VAL A 48 14.25 -2.07 32.07
C VAL A 48 14.60 -0.61 32.37
N GLU A 49 14.12 0.31 31.54
CA GLU A 49 14.40 1.74 31.67
C GLU A 49 13.71 2.38 32.89
N SER A 50 12.60 1.79 33.37
CA SER A 50 11.90 2.24 34.58
C SER A 50 12.63 1.95 35.90
N GLY A 51 13.75 1.22 35.87
CA GLY A 51 14.60 0.99 37.04
C GLY A 51 14.05 -0.02 38.06
N ASN A 52 12.93 -0.71 37.77
CA ASN A 52 12.37 -1.75 38.64
C ASN A 52 13.09 -3.10 38.43
N ILE A 53 14.37 -3.14 38.78
CA ILE A 53 15.32 -4.24 38.48
C ILE A 53 14.87 -5.59 39.06
N GLU A 54 14.19 -5.59 40.21
CA GLU A 54 13.70 -6.81 40.87
C GLU A 54 12.65 -7.58 40.06
N SER A 55 12.00 -6.91 39.10
CA SER A 55 10.98 -7.51 38.24
C SER A 55 11.51 -8.12 36.94
N ILE A 56 12.83 -8.05 36.69
CA ILE A 56 13.43 -8.37 35.39
C ILE A 56 14.46 -9.48 35.55
N SER A 57 14.22 -10.61 34.88
CA SER A 57 15.18 -11.71 34.89
C SER A 57 16.42 -11.35 34.06
N SER A 58 17.59 -11.84 34.47
CA SER A 58 18.82 -11.74 33.68
C SER A 58 18.65 -12.41 32.31
N LYS A 59 17.86 -13.48 32.20
CA LYS A 59 17.50 -14.08 30.92
C LYS A 59 16.78 -13.11 29.99
N ASP A 60 15.85 -12.29 30.51
CA ASP A 60 15.13 -11.30 29.70
C ASP A 60 16.04 -10.18 29.18
N LEU A 61 17.10 -9.84 29.92
CA LEU A 61 18.08 -8.82 29.55
C LEU A 61 19.06 -9.29 28.48
N PHE A 62 19.50 -10.55 28.53
CA PHE A 62 20.54 -11.07 27.63
C PHE A 62 20.01 -11.88 26.45
N GLU A 63 18.92 -12.62 26.64
CA GLU A 63 18.37 -13.55 25.63
C GLU A 63 16.90 -13.27 25.28
N GLY A 64 16.19 -12.56 26.15
CA GLY A 64 14.76 -12.31 26.00
C GLY A 64 14.43 -11.01 25.28
N PRO A 65 13.16 -10.60 25.35
CA PRO A 65 12.63 -9.46 24.58
C PRO A 65 13.28 -8.12 24.89
N ALA A 66 14.01 -7.94 26.00
CA ALA A 66 14.72 -6.68 26.27
C ALA A 66 16.14 -6.64 25.69
N SER A 67 16.65 -7.77 25.18
CA SER A 67 18.03 -7.91 24.70
C SER A 67 18.29 -7.20 23.37
N ASN A 68 19.56 -6.82 23.16
CA ASN A 68 20.01 -6.28 21.88
C ASN A 68 20.01 -7.33 20.76
N THR A 69 20.23 -8.61 21.09
CA THR A 69 20.14 -9.72 20.13
C THR A 69 18.72 -9.84 19.58
N TYR A 70 17.72 -9.85 20.46
CA TYR A 70 16.31 -9.85 20.05
C TYR A 70 15.97 -8.64 19.17
N ARG A 71 16.49 -7.45 19.54
CA ARG A 71 16.32 -6.23 18.73
C ARG A 71 16.97 -6.34 17.34
N PHE A 72 18.13 -6.98 17.24
CA PHE A 72 18.81 -7.20 15.97
C PHE A 72 17.99 -8.12 15.05
N ASP A 73 17.43 -9.19 15.60
CA ASP A 73 16.52 -10.09 14.85
C ASP A 73 15.26 -9.36 14.36
N LEU A 74 14.71 -8.46 15.17
CA LEU A 74 13.59 -7.60 14.75
C LEU A 74 13.97 -6.68 13.59
N TYR A 75 15.17 -6.10 13.58
CA TYR A 75 15.64 -5.34 12.42
C TYR A 75 15.73 -6.21 11.16
N GLY A 76 16.34 -7.39 11.27
CA GLY A 76 16.46 -8.34 10.16
C GLY A 76 15.10 -8.70 9.58
N LYS A 77 14.13 -9.04 10.43
CA LYS A 77 12.77 -9.38 9.99
C LYS A 77 12.01 -8.18 9.44
N ALA A 78 12.19 -6.98 10.00
CA ALA A 78 11.57 -5.76 9.49
C ALA A 78 12.05 -5.43 8.07
N ILE A 79 13.36 -5.57 7.79
CA ILE A 79 13.93 -5.36 6.47
C ILE A 79 13.38 -6.39 5.46
N GLU A 80 13.33 -7.67 5.84
CA GLU A 80 12.73 -8.73 5.02
C GLU A 80 11.26 -8.41 4.67
N LEU A 81 10.48 -7.97 5.67
CA LEU A 81 9.08 -7.60 5.47
C LEU A 81 8.92 -6.35 4.58
N CYS A 82 9.81 -5.36 4.68
CA CYS A 82 9.84 -4.24 3.75
C CYS A 82 10.02 -4.70 2.29
N ASP A 83 10.92 -5.67 2.07
CA ASP A 83 11.17 -6.24 0.74
C ASP A 83 9.94 -7.01 0.23
N LYS A 84 9.30 -7.83 1.08
CA LYS A 84 8.02 -8.50 0.76
C LYS A 84 6.89 -7.53 0.44
N VAL A 85 6.75 -6.41 1.17
CA VAL A 85 5.74 -5.38 0.86
C VAL A 85 6.04 -4.71 -0.48
N LYS A 86 7.31 -4.50 -0.81
CA LYS A 86 7.72 -3.97 -2.11
C LYS A 86 7.39 -4.93 -3.25
N GLU A 87 7.60 -6.23 -3.06
CA GLU A 87 7.20 -7.27 -4.01
C GLU A 87 5.67 -7.27 -4.21
N PHE A 88 4.91 -7.28 -3.11
CA PHE A 88 3.46 -7.17 -3.14
C PHE A 88 2.98 -5.90 -3.85
N SER A 89 3.68 -4.77 -3.70
CA SER A 89 3.35 -3.52 -4.38
C SER A 89 3.38 -3.64 -5.91
N SER A 90 4.12 -4.59 -6.47
CA SER A 90 4.14 -4.83 -7.92
C SER A 90 2.82 -5.48 -8.39
N LEU A 91 2.29 -6.43 -7.61
CA LEU A 91 0.98 -7.05 -7.86
C LEU A 91 -0.15 -6.02 -7.72
N HIS A 92 -0.10 -5.23 -6.64
CA HIS A 92 -1.02 -4.10 -6.43
C HIS A 92 -1.05 -3.16 -7.64
N ALA A 93 0.12 -2.77 -8.15
CA ALA A 93 0.22 -1.86 -9.28
C ALA A 93 -0.32 -2.46 -10.59
N ALA A 94 -0.15 -3.77 -10.79
CA ALA A 94 -0.70 -4.48 -11.93
C ALA A 94 -2.24 -4.49 -11.90
N ASP A 95 -2.83 -4.86 -10.76
CA ASP A 95 -4.29 -4.85 -10.57
C ASP A 95 -4.87 -3.44 -10.70
N HIS A 96 -4.20 -2.44 -10.12
CA HIS A 96 -4.60 -1.04 -10.23
C HIS A 96 -4.66 -0.58 -11.70
N LYS A 97 -3.63 -0.92 -12.48
CA LYS A 97 -3.56 -0.59 -13.91
C LYS A 97 -4.63 -1.34 -14.71
N ALA A 98 -4.89 -2.61 -14.38
CA ALA A 98 -5.95 -3.38 -15.03
C ALA A 98 -7.33 -2.76 -14.74
N ARG A 99 -7.59 -2.37 -13.49
CA ARG A 99 -8.82 -1.70 -13.09
C ARG A 99 -9.00 -0.36 -13.80
N TYR A 100 -7.94 0.45 -13.87
CA TYR A 100 -7.94 1.71 -14.61
C TYR A 100 -8.31 1.51 -16.09
N ARG A 101 -7.70 0.53 -16.77
CA ARG A 101 -8.04 0.23 -18.18
C ARG A 101 -9.50 -0.15 -18.35
N GLY A 102 -10.03 -1.02 -17.49
CA GLY A 102 -11.46 -1.38 -17.54
C GLY A 102 -12.39 -0.17 -17.41
N ILE A 103 -12.06 0.78 -16.51
CA ILE A 103 -12.83 2.02 -16.37
C ILE A 103 -12.78 2.85 -17.67
N VAL A 104 -11.62 2.98 -18.30
CA VAL A 104 -11.46 3.71 -19.58
C VAL A 104 -12.24 3.04 -20.71
N ASP A 105 -12.18 1.72 -20.82
CA ASP A 105 -12.91 0.96 -21.86
C ASP A 105 -14.45 1.09 -21.66
N GLU A 106 -14.91 1.07 -20.40
CA GLU A 106 -16.32 1.32 -20.06
C GLU A 106 -16.75 2.75 -20.39
N LEU A 107 -15.89 3.75 -20.16
CA LEU A 107 -16.13 5.15 -20.54
C LEU A 107 -16.24 5.31 -22.06
N ASP A 108 -15.35 4.68 -22.83
CA ASP A 108 -15.41 4.70 -24.29
C ASP A 108 -16.68 4.03 -24.81
N THR A 109 -17.12 2.95 -24.17
CA THR A 109 -18.40 2.29 -24.49
C THR A 109 -19.59 3.24 -24.27
N TRP A 110 -19.61 3.96 -23.14
CA TRP A 110 -20.64 4.98 -22.88
C TRP A 110 -20.60 6.13 -23.87
N ARG A 111 -19.40 6.60 -24.22
CA ARG A 111 -19.20 7.64 -25.21
C ARG A 111 -19.77 7.24 -26.57
N LEU A 112 -19.46 6.03 -27.04
CA LEU A 112 -19.99 5.49 -28.30
C LEU A 112 -21.50 5.34 -28.25
N ARG A 113 -22.04 4.70 -27.20
CA ARG A 113 -23.48 4.50 -27.05
C ARG A 113 -24.27 5.81 -27.07
N ILE A 114 -23.81 6.81 -26.33
CA ILE A 114 -24.48 8.12 -26.28
C ILE A 114 -24.33 8.85 -27.62
N ARG A 115 -23.19 8.73 -28.30
CA ARG A 115 -22.99 9.28 -29.63
C ARG A 115 -23.97 8.69 -30.65
N GLU A 116 -24.18 7.37 -30.62
CA GLU A 116 -25.14 6.66 -31.48
C GLU A 116 -26.57 7.14 -31.24
N GLU A 117 -26.99 7.28 -29.98
CA GLU A 117 -28.32 7.81 -29.64
C GLU A 117 -28.50 9.26 -30.10
N LEU A 118 -27.47 10.11 -29.97
CA LEU A 118 -27.49 11.49 -30.48
C LEU A 118 -27.61 11.52 -32.01
N THR A 119 -26.91 10.63 -32.73
CA THR A 119 -27.05 10.50 -34.18
C THR A 119 -28.48 10.13 -34.57
N LYS A 120 -29.15 9.22 -33.86
CA LYS A 120 -30.55 8.85 -34.09
C LYS A 120 -31.52 10.03 -33.88
N LEU A 121 -31.16 10.97 -33.00
CA LEU A 121 -31.91 12.20 -32.75
C LEU A 121 -31.62 13.32 -33.76
N GLY A 122 -30.76 13.08 -34.75
CA GLY A 122 -30.42 14.04 -35.81
C GLY A 122 -29.14 14.85 -35.56
N TYR A 123 -28.37 14.56 -34.51
CA TYR A 123 -27.06 15.17 -34.30
C TYR A 123 -25.97 14.43 -35.11
N VAL A 124 -26.10 14.45 -36.44
CA VAL A 124 -25.16 13.81 -37.39
C VAL A 124 -23.91 14.68 -37.52
N GLU A 125 -22.69 14.10 -37.47
CA GLU A 125 -21.45 14.89 -37.36
C GLU A 125 -21.25 15.86 -38.52
N GLU A 126 -21.55 15.38 -39.72
CA GLU A 126 -21.42 16.10 -40.98
C GLU A 126 -22.41 17.27 -41.10
N GLU A 127 -23.50 17.23 -40.34
CA GLU A 127 -24.55 18.26 -40.32
C GLU A 127 -24.35 19.26 -39.16
N LEU A 128 -23.44 18.96 -38.23
CA LEU A 128 -23.14 19.85 -37.10
C LEU A 128 -22.26 21.02 -37.54
N HIS A 129 -22.60 22.20 -37.04
CA HIS A 129 -21.67 23.33 -37.10
C HIS A 129 -20.36 22.96 -36.38
N PRO A 130 -19.17 23.28 -36.93
CA PRO A 130 -17.88 22.88 -36.35
C PRO A 130 -17.71 23.27 -34.88
N GLY A 131 -18.29 24.39 -34.47
CA GLY A 131 -18.29 24.86 -33.07
C GLY A 131 -19.08 23.96 -32.10
N HIS A 132 -19.98 23.11 -32.58
CA HIS A 132 -20.83 22.24 -31.76
C HIS A 132 -20.33 20.80 -31.66
N VAL A 133 -19.46 20.35 -32.57
CA VAL A 133 -18.95 18.96 -32.61
C VAL A 133 -18.37 18.54 -31.26
N ASN A 134 -17.51 19.38 -30.68
CA ASN A 134 -16.91 19.10 -29.36
C ASN A 134 -17.93 19.08 -28.23
N GLN A 135 -19.00 19.89 -28.29
CA GLN A 135 -20.03 19.90 -27.26
C GLN A 135 -20.84 18.61 -27.31
N VAL A 136 -21.27 18.21 -28.51
CA VAL A 136 -22.02 16.96 -28.75
C VAL A 136 -21.20 15.73 -28.32
N ASN A 137 -19.92 15.69 -28.71
CA ASN A 137 -19.01 14.61 -28.33
C ASN A 137 -18.75 14.52 -26.81
N ASN A 138 -19.02 15.57 -26.05
CA ASN A 138 -18.86 15.59 -24.59
C ASN A 138 -20.17 15.38 -23.82
N ILE A 139 -21.33 15.25 -24.48
CA ILE A 139 -22.62 15.01 -23.81
C ILE A 139 -22.59 13.75 -22.93
N TYR A 140 -21.81 12.73 -23.30
CA TYR A 140 -21.67 11.53 -22.49
C TYR A 140 -21.23 11.83 -21.04
N ARG A 141 -20.48 12.93 -20.82
CA ARG A 141 -20.04 13.38 -19.50
C ARG A 141 -21.17 13.89 -18.62
N CYS A 142 -22.37 14.09 -19.14
CA CYS A 142 -23.56 14.43 -18.35
C CYS A 142 -24.35 13.17 -17.94
N HIS A 143 -24.05 12.00 -18.50
CA HIS A 143 -24.75 10.77 -18.18
C HIS A 143 -24.33 10.26 -16.79
N PRO A 144 -25.27 9.90 -15.90
CA PRO A 144 -24.96 9.51 -14.53
C PRO A 144 -23.93 8.38 -14.41
N GLU A 145 -24.03 7.35 -15.25
CA GLU A 145 -23.09 6.23 -15.22
C GLU A 145 -21.69 6.60 -15.73
N ALA A 146 -21.61 7.47 -16.74
CA ALA A 146 -20.32 7.97 -17.22
C ALA A 146 -19.68 8.92 -16.20
N LEU A 147 -20.47 9.75 -15.50
CA LEU A 147 -19.98 10.60 -14.42
C LEU A 147 -19.34 9.81 -13.28
N LYS A 148 -19.97 8.70 -12.86
CA LYS A 148 -19.38 7.80 -11.86
C LYS A 148 -18.03 7.26 -12.33
N LEU A 149 -17.96 6.81 -13.59
CA LEU A 149 -16.74 6.29 -14.17
C LEU A 149 -15.65 7.36 -14.33
N ILE A 150 -15.97 8.60 -14.71
CA ILE A 150 -15.02 9.72 -14.77
C ILE A 150 -14.43 10.01 -13.37
N HIS A 151 -15.27 9.98 -12.34
CA HIS A 151 -14.79 10.15 -10.97
C HIS A 151 -13.86 9.01 -10.55
N MET A 152 -14.21 7.76 -10.90
CA MET A 152 -13.34 6.61 -10.68
C MET A 152 -12.04 6.71 -11.48
N GLU A 153 -12.07 7.08 -12.75
CA GLU A 153 -10.87 7.29 -13.58
C GLU A 153 -9.91 8.27 -12.90
N GLY A 154 -10.43 9.39 -12.37
CA GLY A 154 -9.64 10.36 -11.62
C GLY A 154 -8.91 9.75 -10.41
N ASN A 155 -9.59 8.87 -9.66
CA ASN A 155 -9.04 8.18 -8.49
C ASN A 155 -7.99 7.12 -8.85
N TYR A 156 -8.16 6.44 -10.00
CA TYR A 156 -7.26 5.36 -10.46
C TYR A 156 -6.19 5.84 -11.45
N ARG A 157 -6.13 7.14 -11.75
CA ARG A 157 -5.17 7.69 -12.72
C ARG A 157 -3.72 7.58 -12.25
N GLN A 158 -3.50 7.69 -10.94
CA GLN A 158 -2.17 7.58 -10.34
C GLN A 158 -2.13 6.31 -9.48
N THR A 159 -1.15 5.45 -9.77
CA THR A 159 -0.95 4.25 -8.97
C THR A 159 -0.19 4.59 -7.69
N ASP A 160 -0.80 4.30 -6.55
CA ASP A 160 -0.13 4.37 -5.26
C ASP A 160 0.78 3.14 -5.07
N TYR A 161 2.07 3.37 -4.88
CA TYR A 161 3.00 2.31 -4.54
C TYR A 161 3.04 2.11 -3.02
N LEU A 162 2.69 0.90 -2.60
CA LEU A 162 2.68 0.53 -1.19
C LEU A 162 4.12 0.40 -0.68
N LYS A 163 4.36 0.92 0.53
CA LYS A 163 5.64 0.80 1.22
C LYS A 163 5.42 0.22 2.61
N GLY A 164 6.25 -0.75 2.98
CA GLY A 164 6.21 -1.35 4.32
C GLY A 164 6.83 -0.45 5.40
N GLY A 165 7.61 0.56 5.00
CA GLY A 165 8.35 1.45 5.89
C GLY A 165 9.59 2.02 5.20
N ASP A 166 10.44 2.70 5.97
CA ASP A 166 11.73 3.18 5.48
C ASP A 166 12.81 2.11 5.67
N ARG A 167 13.04 1.31 4.63
CA ARG A 167 14.06 0.25 4.63
C ARG A 167 15.47 0.80 4.87
N ALA A 168 15.82 1.95 4.30
CA ALA A 168 17.15 2.51 4.41
C ALA A 168 17.45 2.94 5.86
N ALA A 169 16.46 3.55 6.49
CA ALA A 169 16.47 3.83 7.92
C ALA A 169 16.65 2.57 8.78
N LEU A 170 15.92 1.49 8.49
CA LEU A 170 16.04 0.21 9.22
C LEU A 170 17.45 -0.39 9.09
N VAL A 171 18.03 -0.41 7.90
CA VAL A 171 19.41 -0.88 7.67
C VAL A 171 20.41 -0.03 8.45
N ALA A 172 20.30 1.31 8.37
CA ALA A 172 21.18 2.21 9.10
C ALA A 172 21.05 2.03 10.62
N GLY A 173 19.85 1.76 11.13
CA GLY A 173 19.59 1.45 12.53
C GLY A 173 20.25 0.14 12.97
N MET A 174 20.12 -0.92 12.16
CA MET A 174 20.75 -2.22 12.39
C MET A 174 22.28 -2.11 12.40
N ASP A 175 22.86 -1.37 11.45
CA ASP A 175 24.32 -1.17 11.38
C ASP A 175 24.86 -0.39 12.58
N ARG A 176 24.12 0.62 13.06
CA ARG A 176 24.48 1.34 14.29
C ARG A 176 24.45 0.43 15.50
N LEU A 177 23.42 -0.41 15.63
CA LEU A 177 23.30 -1.38 16.72
C LEU A 177 24.48 -2.35 16.70
N ARG A 178 24.85 -2.87 15.52
CA ARG A 178 26.00 -3.75 15.35
C ARG A 178 27.31 -3.09 15.80
N LYS A 179 27.55 -1.83 15.39
CA LYS A 179 28.74 -1.08 15.80
C LYS A 179 28.81 -0.89 17.32
N GLN A 180 27.67 -0.63 17.97
CA GLN A 180 27.61 -0.49 19.42
C GLN A 180 27.94 -1.79 20.15
N CYS A 181 27.46 -2.93 19.65
CA CYS A 181 27.78 -4.25 20.23
C CYS A 181 29.24 -4.69 19.99
N LEU A 182 29.94 -4.12 19.01
CA LEU A 182 31.33 -4.45 18.69
C LEU A 182 32.35 -3.46 19.31
N ALA A 183 31.87 -2.32 19.83
CA ALA A 183 32.71 -1.28 20.45
C ALA A 183 32.94 -1.50 21.95
N THR A 184 32.42 -2.60 22.49
CA THR A 184 32.64 -3.12 23.86
C THR A 184 33.60 -4.29 23.80
#